data_AF-A0A1Y6L5X0-F1
#
_entry.id   AF-A0A1Y6L5X0-F1
#
_cell.length_a   1.000
_cell.length_b   1.000
_cell.length_c   1.000
_cell.angle_alpha   90.00
_cell.angle_beta   90.00
_cell.angle_gamma   90.00
#
_symmetry.space_group_name_H-M   'P 1'
#
loop_
_entity.id
_entity.type
_entity.pdbx_description
1 polymer ?
#
loop_
_entity_poly.entity_id
_entity_poly.type
_entity_poly.pdbx_seq_one_letter_code
_entity_poly.pdbx_strand_id
1 'polypeptide(L)'
;MFRSTDCFLLSQSLYGVGPLDSPSTSPGVTFSLSAGDIAVHAAGVAHRNVASSPDYEYVGVYPKGSPKWDNNFCKTDLDTTKEIAAKTEGVPVPEFDPVFGRGGPLVRLWGGREK
;
A
#
# COMPACT_ATOMS: atom_id res chain seq x y z
N MET A 1 -15.75 -13.04 35.41
CA MET A 1 -14.37 -12.53 35.62
C MET A 1 -13.59 -12.71 34.33
N PHE A 2 -13.78 -11.80 33.37
CA PHE A 2 -12.98 -11.78 32.14
C PHE A 2 -11.66 -11.11 32.49
N ARG A 3 -10.57 -11.87 32.44
CA ARG A 3 -9.23 -11.29 32.58
C ARG A 3 -8.95 -10.48 31.33
N SER A 4 -8.85 -9.17 31.52
CA SER A 4 -8.17 -8.25 30.63
C SER A 4 -6.72 -8.75 30.47
N THR A 5 -6.42 -9.32 29.31
CA THR A 5 -5.06 -9.45 28.81
C THR A 5 -5.03 -8.70 27.50
N ASP A 6 -4.30 -7.59 27.47
CA ASP A 6 -3.90 -6.88 26.26
C ASP A 6 -3.49 -7.88 25.17
N CYS A 7 -4.20 -7.90 24.05
CA CYS A 7 -3.89 -8.77 22.92
C CYS A 7 -3.94 -7.96 21.61
N PHE A 8 -3.25 -6.83 21.56
CA PHE A 8 -3.14 -6.03 20.34
C PHE A 8 -2.15 -6.68 19.38
N LEU A 9 -2.62 -7.61 18.55
CA LEU A 9 -2.10 -7.69 17.19
C LEU A 9 -3.29 -7.47 16.27
N LEU A 10 -3.25 -6.43 15.44
CA LEU A 10 -4.29 -6.18 14.46
C LEU A 10 -3.74 -6.45 13.06
N SER A 11 -2.69 -5.76 12.63
CA SER A 11 -1.85 -6.24 11.52
C SER A 11 -0.49 -5.56 11.58
N GLN A 12 0.55 -6.23 11.11
CA GLN A 12 1.80 -5.61 10.70
C GLN A 12 1.93 -5.71 9.18
N SER A 13 2.20 -4.58 8.54
CA SER A 13 2.34 -4.47 7.09
C SER A 13 3.71 -3.91 6.73
N LEU A 14 4.28 -4.39 5.63
CA LEU A 14 5.53 -3.91 5.04
C LEU A 14 5.25 -3.32 3.66
N TYR A 15 5.63 -2.07 3.45
CA TYR A 15 5.42 -1.33 2.21
C TYR A 15 6.78 -0.94 1.58
N GLY A 16 6.82 -0.86 0.25
CA GLY A 16 7.97 -0.34 -0.50
C GLY A 16 9.12 -1.32 -0.70
N VAL A 17 8.90 -2.63 -0.50
CA VAL A 17 9.89 -3.68 -0.81
C VAL A 17 9.28 -4.70 -1.77
N GLY A 18 9.76 -4.69 -3.00
CA GLY A 18 9.50 -5.70 -4.00
C GLY A 18 10.58 -6.79 -4.02
N PRO A 19 10.43 -7.83 -4.85
CA PRO A 19 11.41 -8.92 -4.95
C PRO A 19 12.72 -8.52 -5.63
N LEU A 20 12.75 -7.38 -6.31
CA LEU A 20 13.96 -6.86 -6.94
C LEU A 20 14.79 -5.98 -6.00
N ASP A 21 14.23 -5.62 -4.85
CA ASP A 21 14.84 -4.72 -3.90
C ASP A 21 15.85 -5.45 -3.03
N SER A 22 17.04 -4.88 -2.91
CA SER A 22 17.99 -5.33 -1.88
C SER A 22 17.58 -4.72 -0.53
N PRO A 23 17.50 -5.51 0.55
CA PRO A 23 17.21 -5.00 1.89
C PRO A 23 18.20 -3.93 2.37
N SER A 24 19.43 -3.92 1.83
CA SER A 24 20.45 -2.93 2.16
C SER A 24 20.24 -1.57 1.50
N THR A 25 19.49 -1.50 0.40
CA THR A 25 19.29 -0.26 -0.37
C THR A 25 17.84 0.22 -0.33
N SER A 26 16.89 -0.68 -0.10
CA SER A 26 15.45 -0.41 -0.05
C SER A 26 14.82 -1.16 1.13
N PRO A 27 14.99 -0.68 2.38
CA PRO A 27 14.49 -1.40 3.56
C PRO A 27 12.95 -1.37 3.70
N GLY A 28 12.27 -0.53 2.93
CA GLY A 28 10.82 -0.30 3.03
C GLY A 28 10.39 0.31 4.36
N VAL A 29 9.09 0.24 4.62
CA VAL A 29 8.46 0.76 5.85
C VAL A 29 7.56 -0.29 6.45
N THR A 30 7.87 -0.73 7.68
CA THR A 30 7.04 -1.62 8.47
C THR A 30 6.23 -0.82 9.48
N PHE A 31 4.93 -1.07 9.54
CA PHE A 31 4.04 -0.41 10.51
C PHE A 31 2.92 -1.35 10.96
N SER A 32 2.34 -1.01 12.12
CA SER A 32 1.19 -1.72 12.67
C SER A 32 -0.10 -0.96 12.35
N LEU A 33 -1.15 -1.71 12.04
CA LEU A 33 -2.50 -1.22 11.82
C LEU A 33 -3.42 -1.81 12.88
N SER A 34 -4.42 -1.03 13.28
CA SER A 34 -5.50 -1.36 14.18
C SER A 34 -6.87 -1.19 13.51
N ALA A 35 -7.93 -1.74 14.11
CA ALA A 35 -9.28 -1.58 13.60
C ALA A 35 -9.65 -0.09 13.58
N GLY A 36 -10.07 0.40 12.41
CA GLY A 36 -10.34 1.83 12.16
C GLY A 36 -9.18 2.59 11.52
N ASP A 37 -7.97 2.03 11.49
CA ASP A 37 -6.86 2.63 10.76
C ASP A 37 -7.03 2.45 9.25
N ILE A 38 -6.51 3.42 8.49
CA ILE A 38 -6.52 3.40 7.02
C ILE A 38 -5.09 3.55 6.53
N ALA A 39 -4.65 2.60 5.71
CA ALA A 39 -3.41 2.72 4.94
C ALA A 39 -3.76 3.08 3.49
N VAL A 40 -3.11 4.11 2.96
CA VAL A 40 -3.26 4.53 1.56
C VAL A 40 -1.88 4.59 0.92
N HIS A 41 -1.74 4.02 -0.27
CA HIS A 41 -0.49 4.04 -1.03
C HIS A 41 -0.76 4.28 -2.52
N ALA A 42 0.25 4.81 -3.22
CA ALA A 42 0.19 5.02 -4.65
C ALA A 42 0.28 3.68 -5.41
N ALA A 43 -0.11 3.70 -6.69
CA ALA A 43 0.13 2.59 -7.59
C ALA A 43 1.63 2.28 -7.70
N GLY A 44 1.96 1.00 -7.87
CA GLY A 44 3.35 0.54 -7.95
C GLY A 44 4.05 0.33 -6.60
N VAL A 45 3.41 0.68 -5.48
CA VAL A 45 3.96 0.36 -4.16
C VAL A 45 3.71 -1.11 -3.82
N ALA A 46 4.80 -1.90 -3.82
CA ALA A 46 4.77 -3.27 -3.32
C ALA A 46 4.46 -3.28 -1.82
N HIS A 47 3.57 -4.17 -1.39
CA HIS A 47 3.24 -4.32 0.02
C HIS A 47 2.83 -5.76 0.36
N ARG A 48 2.99 -6.14 1.62
CA ARG A 48 2.50 -7.42 2.14
C ARG A 48 2.15 -7.35 3.62
N ASN A 49 1.21 -8.19 4.04
CA ASN A 49 1.01 -8.51 5.44
C ASN A 49 2.21 -9.33 5.94
N VAL A 50 2.81 -8.90 7.04
CA VAL A 50 3.92 -9.60 7.70
C VAL A 50 3.41 -10.50 8.82
N ALA A 51 2.45 -9.97 9.60
CA ALA A 51 1.76 -10.69 10.65
C ALA A 51 0.36 -10.10 10.84
N SER A 52 -0.59 -10.90 11.33
CA SER A 52 -1.95 -10.47 11.65
C SER A 52 -2.54 -11.38 12.72
N SER A 53 -3.55 -10.88 13.45
CA SER A 53 -4.35 -11.75 14.30
C SER A 53 -5.24 -12.67 13.47
N PRO A 54 -5.71 -13.80 14.03
CA PRO A 54 -6.59 -14.73 13.33
C PRO A 54 -7.93 -14.13 12.86
N ASP A 55 -8.37 -13.05 13.51
CA ASP A 55 -9.63 -12.33 13.24
C ASP A 55 -9.42 -11.03 12.45
N TYR A 56 -8.21 -10.81 11.90
CA TYR A 56 -7.93 -9.63 11.08
C TYR A 56 -8.63 -9.72 9.73
N GLU A 57 -9.43 -8.70 9.43
CA GLU A 57 -10.08 -8.50 8.14
C GLU A 57 -9.89 -7.05 7.67
N TYR A 58 -9.81 -6.86 6.36
CA TYR A 58 -9.76 -5.52 5.75
C TYR A 58 -10.47 -5.52 4.41
N VAL A 59 -10.84 -4.32 3.96
CA VAL A 59 -11.42 -4.08 2.64
C VAL A 59 -10.49 -3.19 1.84
N GLY A 60 -10.14 -3.63 0.63
CA GLY A 60 -9.44 -2.80 -0.35
C GLY A 60 -10.43 -2.01 -1.19
N VAL A 61 -10.18 -0.72 -1.36
CA VAL A 61 -10.97 0.16 -2.23
C VAL A 61 -10.07 0.96 -3.15
N TYR A 62 -10.60 1.31 -4.32
CA TYR A 62 -9.89 2.14 -5.30
C TYR A 62 -10.72 3.39 -5.58
N PRO A 63 -10.08 4.57 -5.76
CA PRO A 63 -10.79 5.79 -6.13
C PRO A 63 -11.63 5.62 -7.40
N LYS A 64 -12.73 6.37 -7.47
CA LYS A 64 -13.59 6.38 -8.67
C LYS A 64 -12.78 6.90 -9.87
N GLY A 65 -12.89 6.19 -11.00
CA GLY A 65 -12.17 6.54 -12.23
C GLY A 65 -10.76 5.97 -12.30
N SER A 66 -10.28 5.26 -11.27
CA SER A 66 -9.07 4.47 -11.38
C SER A 66 -9.20 3.40 -12.48
N PRO A 67 -8.12 3.10 -13.23
CA PRO A 67 -8.12 1.97 -14.14
C PRO A 67 -8.41 0.67 -13.37
N LYS A 68 -8.82 -0.37 -14.10
CA LYS A 68 -9.02 -1.70 -13.51
C LYS A 68 -7.72 -2.14 -12.82
N TRP A 69 -7.84 -2.61 -11.59
CA TRP A 69 -6.69 -3.06 -10.81
C TRP A 69 -5.99 -4.24 -11.51
N ASP A 70 -4.67 -4.23 -11.46
CA ASP A 70 -3.80 -5.30 -11.95
C ASP A 70 -2.88 -5.73 -10.80
N ASN A 71 -3.10 -6.93 -10.27
CA ASN A 71 -2.39 -7.45 -9.13
C ASN A 71 -1.20 -8.29 -9.60
N ASN A 72 0.01 -7.83 -9.32
CA ASN A 72 1.23 -8.58 -9.58
C ASN A 72 1.83 -9.11 -8.28
N PHE A 73 2.02 -10.44 -8.19
CA PHE A 73 2.71 -11.09 -7.06
C PHE A 73 4.24 -11.02 -7.18
N CYS A 74 4.73 -10.36 -8.23
CA CYS A 74 6.13 -10.16 -8.56
C CYS A 74 6.92 -11.48 -8.60
N LYS A 75 6.33 -12.52 -9.20
CA LYS A 75 6.97 -13.84 -9.41
C LYS A 75 7.60 -13.97 -10.80
N THR A 76 7.50 -12.93 -11.61
CA THR A 76 8.02 -12.86 -12.98
C THR A 76 9.50 -12.49 -12.98
N ASP A 77 10.14 -12.61 -14.13
CA ASP A 77 11.52 -12.17 -14.33
C ASP A 77 11.68 -10.64 -14.17
N LEU A 78 12.95 -10.20 -14.11
CA LEU A 78 13.34 -8.81 -13.92
C LEU A 78 12.76 -7.88 -14.97
N ASP A 79 12.77 -8.28 -16.24
CA ASP A 79 12.40 -7.39 -17.34
C ASP A 79 10.87 -7.24 -17.42
N THR A 80 10.14 -8.33 -17.26
CA THR A 80 8.67 -8.28 -17.08
C THR A 80 8.27 -7.42 -15.89
N THR A 81 9.01 -7.51 -14.77
CA THR A 81 8.74 -6.69 -13.58
C THR A 81 8.95 -5.19 -13.85
N LYS A 82 9.98 -4.81 -14.61
CA LYS A 82 10.20 -3.41 -15.03
C LYS A 82 9.10 -2.90 -15.95
N GLU A 83 8.67 -3.71 -16.92
CA GLU A 83 7.57 -3.34 -17.82
C GLU A 83 6.26 -3.09 -17.06
N ILE A 84 5.96 -3.93 -16.08
CA ILE A 84 4.76 -3.76 -15.24
C ILE A 84 4.90 -2.53 -14.33
N ALA A 85 6.08 -2.31 -13.75
CA ALA A 85 6.35 -1.11 -12.96
C ALA A 85 6.14 0.17 -13.77
N ALA A 86 6.61 0.22 -15.02
CA ALA A 86 6.43 1.37 -15.91
C ALA A 86 4.94 1.70 -16.18
N LYS A 87 4.05 0.70 -16.22
CA LYS A 87 2.60 0.93 -16.37
C LYS A 87 2.01 1.71 -15.20
N THR A 88 2.60 1.62 -14.02
CA THR A 88 2.09 2.29 -12.80
C THR A 88 2.29 3.81 -12.86
N GLU A 89 3.25 4.29 -13.65
CA GLU A 89 3.47 5.73 -13.90
C GLU A 89 2.30 6.38 -14.66
N GLY A 90 1.52 5.58 -15.40
CA GLY A 90 0.34 6.05 -16.11
C GLY A 90 -0.93 6.11 -15.25
N VAL A 91 -0.87 5.69 -13.98
CA VAL A 91 -2.03 5.73 -13.08
C VAL A 91 -2.25 7.17 -12.61
N PRO A 92 -3.42 7.77 -12.87
CA PRO A 92 -3.68 9.15 -12.50
C PRO A 92 -3.77 9.32 -10.98
N VAL A 93 -3.34 10.48 -10.50
CA VAL A 93 -3.60 10.93 -9.12
C VAL A 93 -5.12 11.16 -8.99
N PRO A 94 -5.77 10.68 -7.91
CA PRO A 94 -7.20 10.88 -7.73
C PRO A 94 -7.56 12.37 -7.56
N GLU A 95 -8.77 12.77 -7.98
CA GLU A 95 -9.25 14.16 -7.86
C GLU A 95 -9.34 14.62 -6.38
N PHE A 96 -9.60 13.69 -5.46
CA PHE A 96 -9.73 13.93 -4.03
C PHE A 96 -8.96 12.91 -3.21
N ASP A 97 -8.59 13.33 -2.01
CA ASP A 97 -8.06 12.42 -1.00
C ASP A 97 -9.17 11.48 -0.50
N PRO A 98 -9.02 10.15 -0.58
CA PRO A 98 -10.05 9.20 -0.16
C PRO A 98 -10.35 9.25 1.35
N VAL A 99 -9.45 9.81 2.17
CA VAL A 99 -9.61 9.91 3.62
C VAL A 99 -10.06 11.32 4.01
N PHE A 100 -9.40 12.34 3.49
CA PHE A 100 -9.61 13.74 3.90
C PHE A 100 -10.50 14.55 2.94
N GLY A 101 -10.86 14.01 1.78
CA GLY A 101 -11.70 14.68 0.78
C GLY A 101 -10.98 15.76 -0.03
N ARG A 102 -11.72 16.80 -0.43
CA ARG A 102 -11.18 17.90 -1.25
C ARG A 102 -10.12 18.68 -0.48
N GLY A 103 -8.96 18.93 -1.10
CA GLY A 103 -7.85 19.64 -0.47
C GLY A 103 -7.04 18.79 0.51
N GLY A 104 -7.32 17.48 0.62
CA GLY A 104 -6.51 16.55 1.39
C GLY A 104 -5.08 16.41 0.85
N PRO A 105 -4.14 15.95 1.69
CA PRO A 105 -2.72 15.96 1.38
C PRO A 105 -2.32 15.04 0.22
N LEU A 106 -3.03 13.93 -0.01
CA LEU A 106 -2.59 12.90 -0.96
C LEU A 106 -2.46 13.41 -2.40
N VAL A 107 -3.38 14.27 -2.86
CA VAL A 107 -3.34 14.82 -4.22
C VAL A 107 -2.06 15.63 -4.45
N ARG A 108 -1.64 16.41 -3.45
CA ARG A 108 -0.39 17.18 -3.50
C ARG A 108 0.84 16.28 -3.37
N LEU A 109 0.83 15.33 -2.44
CA LEU A 109 1.95 14.43 -2.18
C LEU A 109 2.29 13.56 -3.41
N TRP A 110 1.29 13.17 -4.19
CA TRP A 110 1.48 12.33 -5.38
C TRP A 110 1.57 13.11 -6.68
N GLY A 111 0.99 14.32 -6.75
CA GLY A 111 1.13 15.21 -7.90
C GLY A 111 2.51 15.87 -8.00
N GLY A 112 3.30 15.84 -6.92
CA GLY A 112 4.61 16.48 -6.82
C GLY A 112 5.78 15.51 -7.03
N ARG A 113 6.03 15.12 -8.28
CA ARG A 113 7.39 14.82 -8.73
C ARG A 113 7.69 15.78 -9.88
N GLU A 114 8.58 16.74 -9.67
CA GLU A 114 9.42 17.16 -10.80
C GLU A 114 10.10 15.88 -11.29
N LYS A 115 9.84 15.55 -12.55
CA LYS A 115 10.48 14.44 -13.25
C LYS A 115 11.92 14.81 -13.58
#